data_AF-A0AAW5D9H2-F1
#
_entry.id   AF-A0AAW5D9H2-F1
#
_cell.length_a   1.000
_cell.length_b   1.000
_cell.length_c   1.000
_cell.angle_alpha   90.00
_cell.angle_beta   90.00
_cell.angle_gamma   90.00
#
_symmetry.space_group_name_H-M   'P 1'
#
loop_
_entity.id
_entity.type
_entity.pdbx_description
1 polymer ?
#
loop_
_entity_poly.entity_id
_entity_poly.type
_entity_poly.pdbx_seq_one_letter_code
_entity_poly.pdbx_strand_id
1 'polypeptide(L)'
;MKKIIGLAAASLILTSGCATILTEETHKINVTTTSGETTTVTVDGMSQTVPGVVTVKKENKDKVLVADDAKCTDVNLNKEVESAFFINILSGGVFGSSTDYGSDKMWKYQDSVSVPCK
;
A
#
# COMPACT_ATOMS: atom_id res chain seq x y z
N MET A 1 -30.93 51.18 -26.96
CA MET A 1 -30.63 50.11 -27.94
C MET A 1 -29.91 48.98 -27.21
N LYS A 2 -30.54 47.80 -27.16
CA LYS A 2 -30.04 46.58 -26.53
C LYS A 2 -28.87 46.02 -27.35
N LYS A 3 -27.72 45.77 -26.74
CA LYS A 3 -26.72 44.82 -27.26
C LYS A 3 -26.23 43.93 -26.13
N ILE A 4 -26.64 42.68 -26.24
CA ILE A 4 -26.23 41.52 -25.46
C ILE A 4 -24.82 41.16 -25.91
N ILE A 5 -23.87 41.16 -24.99
CA ILE A 5 -22.56 40.48 -25.08
C ILE A 5 -22.32 40.02 -23.62
N GLY A 6 -22.62 38.80 -23.21
CA GLY A 6 -22.23 37.55 -23.85
C GLY A 6 -20.79 37.22 -23.50
N LEU A 7 -20.43 37.18 -22.21
CA LEU A 7 -19.14 36.68 -21.76
C LEU A 7 -19.39 35.57 -20.74
N ALA A 8 -19.16 34.34 -21.20
CA ALA A 8 -19.21 33.11 -20.45
C ALA A 8 -18.28 33.19 -19.24
N ALA A 9 -18.85 33.47 -18.07
CA ALA A 9 -18.15 33.27 -16.81
C ALA A 9 -18.09 31.77 -16.57
N ALA A 10 -16.88 31.23 -16.79
CA ALA A 10 -16.50 29.85 -16.66
C ALA A 10 -17.15 29.20 -15.44
N SER A 11 -17.98 28.19 -15.72
CA SER A 11 -18.39 27.20 -14.73
C SER A 11 -17.11 26.50 -14.26
N LEU A 12 -16.51 26.99 -13.17
CA LEU A 12 -15.61 26.21 -12.33
C LEU A 12 -16.45 25.07 -11.76
N ILE A 13 -16.65 24.04 -12.57
CA ILE A 13 -17.11 22.74 -12.11
C ILE A 13 -16.00 22.29 -11.17
N LEU A 14 -16.21 22.52 -9.88
CA LEU A 14 -15.55 21.83 -8.80
C LEU A 14 -15.84 20.35 -9.02
N THR A 15 -15.06 19.73 -9.90
CA THR A 15 -14.90 18.29 -9.96
C THR A 15 -14.13 17.94 -8.69
N SER A 16 -14.83 17.98 -7.55
CA SER A 16 -14.48 17.16 -6.40
C SER A 16 -14.69 15.71 -6.85
N GLY A 17 -13.79 15.25 -7.72
CA GLY A 17 -13.67 13.85 -8.04
C GLY A 17 -13.35 13.19 -6.71
N CYS A 18 -14.31 12.43 -6.21
CA CYS A 18 -14.01 11.35 -5.29
C CYS A 18 -13.04 10.45 -6.07
N ALA A 19 -11.74 10.76 -5.99
CA ALA A 19 -10.71 9.85 -6.45
C ALA A 19 -10.85 8.65 -5.51
N THR A 20 -11.63 7.66 -5.94
CA THR A 20 -11.75 6.41 -5.23
C THR A 20 -10.34 5.87 -5.14
N ILE A 21 -9.80 5.90 -3.93
CA ILE A 21 -8.63 5.13 -3.54
C ILE A 21 -8.97 3.68 -3.85
N LEU A 22 -8.45 3.15 -4.96
CA LEU A 22 -8.82 1.81 -5.45
C LEU A 22 -8.15 0.71 -4.63
N THR A 23 -7.11 1.06 -3.87
CA THR A 23 -6.31 0.14 -3.06
C THR A 23 -6.15 0.67 -1.64
N GLU A 24 -6.09 -0.23 -0.65
CA GLU A 24 -5.90 0.16 0.75
C GLU A 24 -4.50 0.80 0.99
N GLU A 25 -4.32 1.55 2.07
CA GLU A 25 -3.02 2.13 2.47
C GLU A 25 -2.10 1.11 3.16
N THR A 26 -2.64 -0.05 3.49
CA THR A 26 -1.94 -1.13 4.16
C THR A 26 -1.95 -2.39 3.31
N HIS A 27 -0.95 -3.24 3.54
CA HIS A 27 -0.85 -4.56 2.95
C HIS A 27 -0.82 -5.59 4.08
N LYS A 28 -1.58 -6.69 3.90
CA LYS A 28 -1.71 -7.77 4.87
C LYS A 28 -0.85 -8.94 4.40
N ILE A 29 0.09 -9.36 5.24
CA ILE A 29 1.05 -10.41 4.95
C ILE A 29 0.74 -11.60 5.86
N ASN A 30 0.65 -12.80 5.30
CA ASN A 30 0.63 -14.01 6.09
C ASN A 30 2.05 -14.34 6.56
N VAL A 31 2.31 -14.23 7.87
CA VAL A 31 3.63 -14.50 8.43
C VAL A 31 3.60 -15.78 9.24
N THR A 32 4.55 -16.66 8.98
CA THR A 32 4.75 -17.93 9.71
C THR A 32 6.11 -17.95 10.36
N THR A 33 6.35 -18.89 11.27
CA THR A 33 7.67 -19.21 11.81
C THR A 33 8.06 -20.62 11.38
N THR A 34 9.34 -20.88 11.10
CA THR A 34 9.78 -22.24 10.71
C THR A 34 9.65 -23.25 11.85
N SER A 35 9.68 -22.79 13.12
CA SER A 35 9.46 -23.63 14.30
C SER A 35 7.97 -23.88 14.59
N GLY A 36 7.07 -23.07 14.04
CA GLY A 36 5.64 -23.07 14.39
C GLY A 36 5.33 -22.44 15.75
N GLU A 37 6.34 -22.02 16.51
CA GLU A 37 6.18 -21.33 17.79
C GLU A 37 5.86 -19.85 17.59
N THR A 38 5.16 -19.28 18.56
CA THR A 38 4.79 -17.88 18.58
C THR A 38 5.99 -16.99 18.92
N THR A 39 6.21 -15.94 18.14
CA THR A 39 7.19 -14.89 18.42
C THR A 39 6.62 -13.52 18.09
N THR A 40 7.36 -12.47 18.46
CA THR A 40 7.03 -11.08 18.11
C THR A 40 7.96 -10.61 17.01
N VAL A 41 7.37 -10.00 15.99
CA VAL A 41 8.11 -9.27 14.96
C VAL A 41 7.75 -7.81 15.02
N THR A 42 8.73 -6.96 14.79
CA THR A 42 8.59 -5.50 14.75
C THR A 42 8.80 -5.00 13.33
N VAL A 43 7.87 -4.20 12.83
CA VAL A 43 7.96 -3.54 11.52
C VAL A 43 7.38 -2.14 11.63
N ASP A 44 8.10 -1.14 11.11
CA ASP A 44 7.76 0.28 11.25
C ASP A 44 7.56 0.74 12.71
N GLY A 45 8.24 0.09 13.66
CA GLY A 45 8.07 0.35 15.09
C GLY A 45 6.77 -0.20 15.68
N MET A 46 6.00 -0.99 14.92
CA MET A 46 4.83 -1.73 15.41
C MET A 46 5.16 -3.20 15.60
N SER A 47 5.04 -3.68 16.84
CA SER A 47 5.22 -5.08 17.19
C SER A 47 3.93 -5.87 16.95
N GLN A 48 4.05 -7.03 16.32
CA GLN A 48 2.93 -7.90 15.95
C GLN A 48 3.31 -9.36 16.24
N THR A 49 2.35 -10.15 16.72
CA THR A 49 2.56 -11.56 17.06
C THR A 49 2.42 -12.44 15.83
N VAL A 50 3.35 -13.37 15.64
CA VAL A 50 3.36 -14.34 14.53
C VAL A 50 3.60 -15.75 15.07
N PRO A 51 3.10 -16.83 14.43
CA PRO A 51 2.38 -16.87 13.15
C PRO A 51 1.04 -16.12 13.16
N GLY A 52 0.74 -15.40 12.07
CA GLY A 52 -0.45 -14.55 11.97
C GLY A 52 -0.44 -13.60 10.79
N VAL A 53 -1.49 -12.78 10.68
CA VAL A 53 -1.58 -11.72 9.66
C VAL A 53 -0.91 -10.46 10.18
N VAL A 54 0.22 -10.09 9.57
CA VAL A 54 0.94 -8.86 9.86
C VAL A 54 0.48 -7.78 8.89
N THR A 55 0.09 -6.63 9.42
CA THR A 55 -0.31 -5.48 8.61
C THR A 55 0.86 -4.50 8.51
N VAL A 56 1.24 -4.13 7.29
CA VAL A 56 2.30 -3.15 7.02
C VAL A 56 1.76 -1.99 6.20
N LYS A 57 2.30 -0.79 6.40
CA LYS A 57 1.94 0.37 5.59
C LYS A 57 2.56 0.25 4.19
N LYS A 58 1.79 0.52 3.14
CA LYS A 58 2.35 0.64 1.78
C LYS A 58 3.13 1.95 1.66
N GLU A 59 4.35 1.86 1.14
CA GLU A 59 5.25 3.00 0.95
C GLU A 59 6.32 2.65 -0.09
N ASN A 60 6.91 3.67 -0.72
CA ASN A 60 8.04 3.47 -1.64
C ASN A 60 9.35 3.16 -0.89
N LYS A 61 9.33 2.15 -0.03
CA LYS A 61 10.48 1.74 0.77
C LYS A 61 10.43 0.24 1.06
N ASP A 62 11.59 -0.41 1.00
CA ASP A 62 11.69 -1.80 1.47
C ASP A 62 11.62 -1.82 2.99
N LYS A 63 11.01 -2.87 3.56
CA LYS A 63 10.84 -3.03 4.99
C LYS A 63 11.57 -4.27 5.49
N VAL A 64 11.70 -4.37 6.80
CA VAL A 64 12.25 -5.54 7.46
C VAL A 64 11.30 -5.92 8.59
N LEU A 65 10.90 -7.19 8.63
CA LEU A 65 10.33 -7.80 9.83
C LEU A 65 11.51 -8.12 10.74
N VAL A 66 11.68 -7.33 11.80
CA VAL A 66 12.70 -7.57 12.81
C VAL A 66 12.17 -8.58 13.80
N ALA A 67 12.86 -9.70 14.00
CA ALA A 67 12.43 -10.69 14.98
C ALA A 67 12.96 -10.30 16.37
N ASP A 68 12.07 -10.24 17.36
CA ASP A 68 12.48 -9.86 18.72
C ASP A 68 13.18 -11.03 19.46
N ASP A 69 12.96 -12.27 19.01
CA ASP A 69 13.60 -13.46 19.58
C ASP A 69 14.98 -13.72 18.92
N ALA A 70 16.02 -13.86 19.74
CA ALA A 70 17.39 -14.15 19.32
C ALA A 70 17.56 -15.50 18.57
N LYS A 71 16.59 -16.40 18.68
CA LYS A 71 16.55 -17.66 17.91
C LYS A 71 16.00 -17.48 16.51
N CYS A 72 15.37 -16.34 16.24
CA CYS A 72 14.78 -16.01 14.95
C CYS A 72 15.65 -15.02 14.18
N THR A 73 15.47 -14.98 12.85
CA THR A 73 16.21 -14.08 11.96
C THR A 73 15.26 -13.14 11.24
N ASP A 74 15.70 -11.91 11.05
CA ASP A 74 14.96 -10.87 10.32
C ASP A 74 14.63 -11.29 8.88
N VAL A 75 13.51 -10.77 8.37
CA VAL A 75 13.04 -11.04 7.01
C VAL A 75 12.85 -9.74 6.24
N ASN A 76 13.49 -9.62 5.08
CA ASN A 76 13.30 -8.48 4.19
C ASN A 76 11.96 -8.57 3.45
N LEU A 77 11.21 -7.48 3.50
CA LEU A 77 10.02 -7.25 2.70
C LEU A 77 10.39 -6.30 1.56
N ASN A 78 10.39 -6.81 0.34
CA ASN A 78 10.76 -6.04 -0.84
C ASN A 78 9.51 -5.37 -1.39
N LYS A 79 9.58 -4.06 -1.64
CA LYS A 79 8.47 -3.38 -2.31
C LYS A 79 8.42 -3.78 -3.77
N GLU A 80 7.21 -3.98 -4.28
CA GLU A 80 6.95 -4.13 -5.70
C GLU A 80 5.67 -3.38 -6.09
N VAL A 81 5.56 -3.03 -7.37
CA VAL A 81 4.34 -2.39 -7.88
C VAL A 81 3.26 -3.45 -8.02
N GLU A 82 2.12 -3.22 -7.37
CA GLU A 82 0.93 -4.04 -7.44
C GLU A 82 0.38 -4.05 -8.87
N SER A 83 0.18 -5.23 -9.45
CA SER A 83 -0.22 -5.39 -10.85
C SER A 83 -1.53 -4.66 -11.19
N ALA A 84 -2.43 -4.52 -10.20
CA ALA A 84 -3.69 -3.77 -10.34
C ALA A 84 -3.45 -2.29 -10.68
N PHE A 85 -2.31 -1.72 -10.27
CA PHE A 85 -1.90 -0.38 -10.67
C PHE A 85 -1.85 -0.21 -12.20
N PHE A 86 -1.32 -1.21 -12.91
CA PHE A 86 -1.25 -1.19 -14.37
C PHE A 86 -2.60 -1.41 -15.04
N ILE A 87 -3.49 -2.18 -14.41
CA ILE A 87 -4.88 -2.34 -14.87
C ILE A 87 -5.61 -1.00 -14.75
N ASN A 88 -5.40 -0.25 -13.66
CA ASN A 88 -6.00 1.08 -13.46
C ASN A 88 -5.55 2.09 -14.53
N ILE A 89 -4.29 2.00 -15.02
CA ILE A 89 -3.82 2.81 -16.15
C ILE A 89 -4.65 2.53 -17.41
N LEU A 90 -5.01 1.26 -17.65
CA LEU A 90 -5.69 0.81 -18.86
C LEU A 90 -7.22 0.99 -18.81
N SER A 91 -7.85 0.81 -17.64
CA SER A 91 -9.32 0.81 -17.50
C SER A 91 -9.90 2.14 -16.98
N GLY A 92 -9.11 2.92 -16.20
CA GLY A 92 -9.52 4.18 -15.58
C GLY A 92 -8.73 5.41 -16.05
N GLY A 93 -7.70 5.21 -16.88
CA GLY A 93 -6.82 6.26 -17.37
C GLY A 93 -5.87 6.83 -16.30
N VAL A 94 -5.07 7.82 -16.70
CA VAL A 94 -3.99 8.45 -15.91
C VAL A 94 -4.42 8.90 -14.51
N PHE A 95 -5.70 9.20 -14.27
CA PHE A 95 -6.21 9.76 -13.02
C PHE A 95 -6.25 8.77 -11.84
N GLY A 96 -6.62 7.51 -12.07
CA GLY A 96 -6.57 6.47 -11.03
C GLY A 96 -5.13 6.18 -10.62
N SER A 97 -4.26 6.08 -11.62
CA SER A 97 -2.84 5.78 -11.47
C SER A 97 -2.04 6.96 -10.91
N SER A 98 -2.38 8.20 -11.24
CA SER A 98 -1.74 9.38 -10.63
C SER A 98 -2.11 9.52 -9.16
N THR A 99 -3.33 9.10 -8.78
CA THR A 99 -3.78 9.10 -7.38
C THR A 99 -3.07 7.99 -6.59
N ASP A 100 -3.01 6.76 -7.13
CA ASP A 100 -2.30 5.64 -6.49
C ASP A 100 -0.78 5.90 -6.42
N TYR A 101 -0.20 6.62 -7.41
CA TYR A 101 1.19 7.07 -7.40
C TYR A 101 1.45 8.16 -6.37
N GLY A 102 0.59 9.18 -6.29
CA GLY A 102 0.73 10.26 -5.33
C GLY A 102 0.52 9.82 -3.87
N SER A 103 -0.10 8.66 -3.64
CA SER A 103 -0.44 8.17 -2.30
C SER A 103 0.25 6.87 -1.90
N ASP A 104 1.25 6.41 -2.68
CA ASP A 104 2.05 5.20 -2.43
C ASP A 104 1.23 3.88 -2.37
N LYS A 105 -0.03 3.89 -2.77
CA LYS A 105 -0.92 2.72 -2.65
C LYS A 105 -0.66 1.66 -3.72
N MET A 106 0.11 2.02 -4.74
CA MET A 106 0.60 1.07 -5.75
C MET A 106 1.58 0.05 -5.21
N TRP A 107 2.23 0.31 -4.07
CA TRP A 107 3.24 -0.61 -3.54
C TRP A 107 2.56 -1.80 -2.87
N LYS A 108 3.15 -2.97 -3.01
CA LYS A 108 2.83 -4.13 -2.19
C LYS A 108 4.11 -4.82 -1.75
N TYR A 109 3.95 -5.80 -0.87
CA TYR A 109 5.01 -6.67 -0.40
C TYR A 109 4.64 -8.12 -0.73
N GLN A 110 5.45 -9.07 -0.27
CA GLN A 110 5.15 -10.49 -0.39
C GLN A 110 3.88 -10.83 0.39
N ASP A 111 2.94 -11.54 -0.25
CA ASP A 111 1.66 -11.92 0.38
C ASP A 111 1.86 -12.95 1.53
N SER A 112 2.98 -13.68 1.51
CA SER A 112 3.33 -14.68 2.53
C SER A 112 4.84 -14.75 2.73
N VAL A 113 5.29 -14.81 3.99
CA VAL A 113 6.69 -14.97 4.38
C VAL A 113 6.83 -15.92 5.57
N SER A 114 8.01 -16.51 5.73
CA SER A 114 8.34 -17.35 6.88
C SER A 114 9.56 -16.79 7.60
N VAL A 115 9.43 -16.53 8.89
CA VAL A 115 10.50 -16.10 9.79
C VAL A 115 11.31 -17.34 10.18
N PRO A 116 12.60 -17.40 9.82
CA PRO A 116 13.46 -18.50 10.21
C PRO A 116 13.72 -18.45 11.72
N CYS A 117 13.34 -19.50 12.44
CA CYS A 117 13.56 -19.69 13.86
C CYS A 117 14.14 -21.09 14.13
N LYS A 118 15.03 -21.19 15.11
CA LYS A 118 15.74 -22.41 15.52
C LYS A 118 15.30 -22.94 16.88
#